data_AF-A0AAV9ER39-F1
#
_entry.id   AF-A0AAV9ER39-F1
#
_cell.length_a   1.000
_cell.length_b   1.000
_cell.length_c   1.000
_cell.angle_alpha   90.00
_cell.angle_beta   90.00
_cell.angle_gamma   90.00
#
_symmetry.space_group_name_H-M   'P 1'
#
loop_
_entity.id
_entity.type
_entity.pdbx_description
1 polymer ?
#
loop_
_entity_poly.entity_id
_entity_poly.type
_entity_poly.pdbx_seq_one_letter_code
_entity_poly.pdbx_strand_id
1 'polypeptide(L)' 'MSNGPLTFVGDWVAEWKVNGASDDDYRRFANAELDVFGRAPFGWAYWSIKNKNNPHWSMKWMINHGIIKL' A
#
# COMPACT_ATOMS: atom_id res chain seq x y z
N MET A 1 -9.96 2.16 29.76
CA MET A 1 -8.65 2.26 29.08
C MET A 1 -8.87 3.14 27.85
N SER A 2 -8.08 4.19 27.64
CA SER A 2 -8.16 4.98 26.40
C SER A 2 -7.51 4.17 25.27
N ASN A 3 -8.07 4.22 24.06
CA ASN A 3 -7.58 3.50 22.88
C ASN A 3 -6.27 4.08 22.31
N GLY A 4 -5.41 4.68 23.16
CA GLY A 4 -4.21 5.39 22.73
C GLY A 4 -4.48 6.64 21.88
N PRO A 5 -3.42 7.32 21.42
CA PRO A 5 -3.55 8.38 20.43
C PRO A 5 -4.00 7.82 19.06
N LEU A 6 -4.68 8.64 18.27
CA LEU A 6 -4.97 8.31 16.88
C LEU A 6 -3.67 8.22 16.08
N THR A 7 -3.45 7.13 15.36
CA THR A 7 -2.27 6.92 14.50
C THR A 7 -2.66 6.93 13.03
N PHE A 8 -1.74 7.43 12.20
CA PHE A 8 -1.85 7.51 10.75
C PHE A 8 -0.61 6.86 10.12
N VAL A 9 -0.80 5.96 9.16
CA VAL A 9 0.33 5.42 8.37
C VAL A 9 0.64 6.41 7.26
N GLY A 10 1.64 7.26 7.50
CA GLY A 10 1.96 8.40 6.64
C GLY A 10 2.43 8.04 5.25
N ASP A 11 3.29 7.03 5.14
CA ASP A 11 3.92 6.64 3.88
C ASP A 11 4.12 5.12 3.84
N TRP A 12 3.63 4.47 2.79
CA TRP A 12 3.90 3.06 2.47
C TRP A 12 3.82 2.80 0.96
N VAL A 13 4.46 1.71 0.52
CA VAL A 13 4.53 1.24 -0.88
C VAL A 13 4.42 -0.27 -0.90
N ALA A 14 3.79 -0.84 -1.93
CA ALA A 14 3.81 -2.28 -2.15
C ALA A 14 5.08 -2.78 -2.86
N GLU A 15 6.09 -1.93 -3.03
CA GLU A 15 7.38 -2.33 -3.59
C GLU A 15 8.23 -3.02 -2.51
N TRP A 16 8.85 -4.14 -2.87
CA TRP A 16 9.75 -4.89 -1.99
C TRP A 16 10.99 -5.40 -2.73
N LYS A 17 12.03 -5.82 -2.00
CA LYS A 17 13.29 -6.28 -2.62
C LYS A 17 13.27 -7.75 -3.02
N VAL A 18 12.15 -8.23 -3.59
CA VAL A 18 12.02 -9.59 -4.12
C VAL A 18 12.14 -9.56 -5.64
N ASN A 19 13.14 -10.26 -6.17
CA ASN A 19 13.35 -10.35 -7.61
C ASN A 19 12.35 -11.32 -8.24
N GLY A 20 11.77 -10.94 -9.38
CA GLY A 20 10.89 -11.82 -10.16
C GLY A 20 9.50 -12.04 -9.56
N ALA A 21 9.06 -11.20 -8.61
CA ALA A 21 7.71 -11.24 -8.07
C ALA A 21 6.68 -10.98 -9.18
N SER A 22 5.60 -11.77 -9.18
CA SER A 22 4.48 -11.63 -10.10
C SER A 22 3.49 -10.56 -9.64
N ASP A 23 2.61 -10.10 -10.54
CA ASP A 23 1.50 -9.20 -10.19
C ASP A 23 0.59 -9.79 -9.10
N ASP A 24 0.46 -11.12 -9.04
CA ASP A 24 -0.28 -11.82 -7.98
C ASP A 24 0.42 -11.73 -6.63
N ASP A 25 1.75 -11.75 -6.60
CA ASP A 25 2.53 -11.57 -5.38
C ASP A 25 2.37 -10.15 -4.85
N TYR A 26 2.46 -9.14 -5.73
CA TYR A 26 2.19 -7.75 -5.37
C TYR A 26 0.76 -7.54 -4.88
N ARG A 27 -0.23 -8.21 -5.49
CA ARG A 27 -1.63 -8.13 -5.05
C ARG A 27 -1.80 -8.71 -3.64
N ARG A 28 -1.18 -9.86 -3.37
CA ARG A 28 -1.19 -10.47 -2.03
C ARG A 28 -0.51 -9.58 -1.00
N PHE A 29 0.61 -8.97 -1.36
CA PHE A 29 1.33 -8.08 -0.47
C PHE A 29 0.55 -6.80 -0.15
N ALA A 30 0.08 -6.11 -1.18
CA ALA A 30 -0.71 -4.90 -1.01
C ALA A 30 -2.00 -5.15 -0.21
N ASN A 31 -2.64 -6.31 -0.38
CA ASN A 31 -3.79 -6.69 0.45
C ASN A 31 -3.39 -6.88 1.92
N ALA A 32 -2.26 -7.52 2.21
CA ALA A 32 -1.78 -7.68 3.58
C ALA A 32 -1.43 -6.33 4.23
N GLU A 33 -0.83 -5.41 3.47
CA GLU A 33 -0.58 -4.04 3.92
C GLU A 33 -1.88 -3.28 4.20
N LEU A 34 -2.86 -3.34 3.30
CA LEU A 34 -4.18 -2.73 3.50
C LEU A 34 -4.92 -3.32 4.72
N ASP A 35 -4.84 -4.64 4.92
CA ASP A 35 -5.45 -5.32 6.06
C ASP A 35 -4.88 -4.85 7.40
N VAL A 36 -3.60 -4.47 7.43
CA VAL A 36 -2.91 -3.99 8.65
C VAL A 36 -3.03 -2.48 8.79
N PHE A 37 -2.66 -1.71 7.76
CA PHE A 37 -2.66 -0.25 7.78
C PHE A 37 -4.08 0.32 7.79
N GLY A 38 -5.06 -0.40 7.23
CA GLY A 38 -6.48 -0.06 7.35
C GLY A 38 -7.02 -0.10 8.78
N ARG A 39 -6.30 -0.72 9.72
CA ARG A 39 -6.64 -0.71 11.16
C ARG A 39 -6.13 0.55 11.87
N ALA A 40 -5.32 1.38 11.21
CA ALA A 40 -4.88 2.64 11.78
C ALA A 40 -6.10 3.56 11.95
N PRO A 41 -6.38 4.06 13.17
CA PRO A 41 -7.62 4.73 13.51
C PRO A 41 -7.76 6.13 12.86
N PHE A 42 -6.68 6.68 12.29
CA PHE A 42 -6.73 7.92 11.50
C PHE A 42 -6.51 7.69 10.00
N GLY A 43 -6.41 6.43 9.56
CA GLY A 43 -6.21 6.05 8.16
C GLY A 43 -4.75 5.94 7.74
N TRP A 44 -4.52 6.01 6.43
CA TRP A 44 -3.20 5.84 5.80
C TRP A 44 -3.10 6.64 4.49
N ALA A 45 -1.87 6.87 4.01
CA ALA A 45 -1.58 7.41 2.69
C ALA A 45 -0.54 6.56 1.95
N TYR A 46 -0.81 6.28 0.67
CA TYR A 46 0.12 5.57 -0.20
C TYR A 46 1.16 6.55 -0.76
N TRP A 47 2.43 6.17 -0.71
CA TRP A 47 3.49 6.92 -1.36
C TRP A 47 3.78 6.31 -2.74
N SER A 48 3.47 6.92 -3.87
CA SER A 48 2.84 8.21 -4.09
C SER A 48 1.70 8.08 -5.09
N ILE A 49 1.01 9.17 -5.41
CA ILE A 49 -0.08 9.16 -6.41
C ILE A 49 0.44 8.73 -7.80
N LYS A 50 1.65 9.15 -8.19
CA LYS A 50 2.30 8.81 -9.47
C LYS A 50 3.82 8.73 -9.31
N ASN A 51 4.41 7.71 -9.92
CA ASN A 51 5.86 7.57 -10.06
C ASN A 51 6.19 7.12 -11.49
N LYS A 52 7.18 7.77 -12.13
CA LYS A 52 7.58 7.48 -13.52
C LYS A 52 8.58 6.33 -13.63
N ASN A 53 9.38 6.12 -12.59
CA ASN A 53 10.51 5.20 -12.61
C ASN A 53 10.12 3.81 -12.10
N ASN A 54 9.12 3.74 -11.21
CA ASN A 54 8.66 2.49 -10.65
C ASN A 54 7.12 2.44 -10.56
N PRO A 55 6.45 1.50 -11.26
CA PRO A 55 4.99 1.35 -11.22
C PRO A 55 4.44 1.03 -9.83
N HIS A 56 5.15 0.27 -9.01
CA HIS A 56 4.73 -0.09 -7.66
C HIS A 56 4.84 1.08 -6.68
N TRP A 57 5.52 2.16 -7.05
CA TRP A 57 5.50 3.41 -6.28
C TRP A 57 4.37 4.36 -6.71
N SER A 58 3.47 3.91 -7.59
CA SER A 58 2.40 4.71 -8.18
C SER A 58 1.04 4.12 -7.81
N MET A 59 0.36 4.69 -6.82
CA MET A 59 -0.99 4.27 -6.40
C MET A 59 -1.96 4.23 -7.57
N LYS A 60 -1.89 5.22 -8.48
CA LYS A 60 -2.71 5.24 -9.69
C LYS A 60 -2.47 4.02 -10.58
N TRP A 61 -1.21 3.60 -10.73
CA TRP A 61 -0.88 2.42 -11.53
C TRP A 61 -1.38 1.14 -10.86
N MET A 62 -1.18 1.02 -9.55
CA MET A 62 -1.61 -0.11 -8.72
C MET A 62 -3.12 -0.36 -8.77
N ILE A 63 -3.93 0.71 -8.69
CA ILE A 63 -5.39 0.62 -8.80
C ILE A 63 -5.79 0.24 -10.23
N ASN A 64 -5.20 0.88 -11.24
CA ASN A 64 -5.52 0.63 -12.64
C ASN A 64 -5.21 -0.82 -13.09
N HIS A 65 -4.22 -1.47 -12.47
CA HIS A 65 -3.84 -2.86 -12.75
C HIS A 65 -4.51 -3.86 -11.80
N GLY A 66 -5.41 -3.40 -10.91
CA GLY A 66 -6.15 -4.26 -9.99
C GLY A 66 -5.30 -4.93 -8.91
N ILE A 67 -4.12 -4.38 -8.63
CA ILE A 67 -3.21 -4.85 -7.57
C ILE A 67 -3.71 -4.33 -6.21
N ILE A 68 -4.05 -3.04 -6.14
CA ILE A 68 -4.78 -2.45 -5.01
C ILE A 68 -6.25 -2.33 -5.41
N LYS A 69 -7.15 -2.73 -4.50
CA LYS A 69 -8.59 -2.53 -4.61
C LYS A 69 -9.06 -1.72 -3.41
N LEU A 70 -9.77 -0.62 -3.67
CA LEU A 70 -10.35 0.29 -2.67
C LEU A 70 -11.87 0.23 -2.75
#